data_AF-A0A6J7LL90-F1
#
_entry.id   AF-A0A6J7LL90-F1
#
_cell.length_a   1.000
_cell.length_b   1.000
_cell.length_c   1.000
_cell.angle_alpha   90.00
_cell.angle_beta   90.00
_cell.angle_gamma   90.00
#
_symmetry.space_group_name_H-M   'P 1'
#
loop_
_entity.id
_entity.type
_entity.pdbx_description
1 polymer ?
#
loop_
_entity_poly.entity_id
_entity_poly.type
_entity_poly.pdbx_seq_one_letter_code
_entity_poly.pdbx_strand_id
1 'polypeptide(L)'
;MGFGDVLGQAIHSSSAVPRLYVAARKAGLGTSDAFEALRISRDAMTSAAQHGRGVPGRANAMRHFMWQAVLTARFGLDAARTIAAAQEAGTPSRRDSRVDAHNNEVGQAYGAEHAADLRPLTPGEAMASLVPVALAKWESDELVWVR
;
A
#
# COMPACT_ATOMS: atom_id res chain seq x y z
N MET A 1 8.79 -5.61 23.43
CA MET A 1 7.48 -5.19 22.90
C MET A 1 6.62 -4.81 24.09
N GLY A 2 6.36 -3.52 24.27
CA GLY A 2 5.63 -3.00 25.43
C GLY A 2 4.14 -2.82 25.15
N PHE A 3 3.30 -2.92 26.19
CA PHE A 3 1.84 -2.70 26.10
C PHE A 3 1.44 -1.36 25.41
N GLY A 4 2.32 -0.35 25.46
CA GLY A 4 2.13 0.93 24.76
C GLY A 4 2.18 0.83 23.23
N ASP A 5 3.01 -0.05 22.66
CA ASP A 5 3.10 -0.27 21.21
C ASP A 5 1.82 -0.93 20.68
N VAL A 6 1.24 -1.84 21.46
CA VAL A 6 0.02 -2.56 21.10
C VAL A 6 -1.19 -1.63 21.08
N LEU A 7 -1.31 -0.73 22.07
CA LEU A 7 -2.35 0.31 22.11
C LEU A 7 -2.18 1.34 20.98
N GLY A 8 -0.94 1.75 20.67
CA GLY A 8 -0.66 2.62 19.53
C GLY A 8 -1.05 2.00 18.19
N GLN A 9 -0.71 0.72 17.97
CA GLN A 9 -1.11 -0.03 16.76
C GLN A 9 -2.62 -0.25 16.65
N ALA A 10 -3.33 -0.47 17.77
CA ALA A 10 -4.78 -0.61 17.79
C ALA A 10 -5.52 0.71 17.50
N ILE A 11 -5.02 1.84 17.99
CA ILE A 11 -5.58 3.17 17.70
C ILE A 11 -5.26 3.61 16.26
N HIS A 12 -4.07 3.28 15.74
CA HIS A 12 -3.74 3.53 14.33
C HIS A 12 -4.59 2.67 13.38
N SER A 13 -4.80 1.39 13.67
CA SER A 13 -5.62 0.52 12.83
C SER A 13 -7.11 0.90 12.84
N SER A 14 -7.66 1.30 13.99
CA SER A 14 -9.06 1.77 14.11
C SER A 14 -9.32 3.13 13.44
N SER A 15 -8.32 4.00 13.33
CA SER A 15 -8.43 5.29 12.62
C SER A 15 -8.04 5.22 11.14
N ALA A 16 -7.26 4.23 10.72
CA ALA A 16 -6.85 4.06 9.33
C ALA A 16 -8.02 3.64 8.42
N VAL A 17 -8.85 2.69 8.86
CA VAL A 17 -9.98 2.20 8.04
C VAL A 17 -10.99 3.31 7.70
N PRO A 18 -11.50 4.12 8.66
CA PRO A 18 -12.35 5.26 8.33
C PRO A 18 -11.66 6.28 7.41
N ARG A 19 -10.37 6.54 7.63
CA ARG A 19 -9.61 7.56 6.88
C ARG A 19 -9.41 7.18 5.42
N LEU A 20 -9.01 5.92 5.15
CA LEU A 20 -8.83 5.43 3.78
C LEU A 20 -10.17 5.36 3.03
N TYR A 21 -11.24 4.95 3.71
CA TYR A 21 -12.58 4.96 3.13
C TYR A 21 -13.01 6.39 2.75
N VAL A 22 -12.88 7.35 3.67
CA VAL A 22 -13.20 8.76 3.40
C VAL A 22 -12.35 9.32 2.27
N ALA A 23 -11.06 8.98 2.22
CA ALA A 23 -10.16 9.41 1.15
C ALA A 23 -10.57 8.82 -0.22
N ALA A 24 -10.93 7.54 -0.27
CA ALA A 24 -11.45 6.90 -1.47
C ALA A 24 -12.73 7.61 -1.95
N ARG A 25 -13.67 7.90 -1.04
CA ARG A 25 -14.90 8.64 -1.35
C ARG A 25 -14.60 10.06 -1.86
N LYS A 26 -13.62 10.76 -1.25
CA LYS A 26 -13.17 12.09 -1.68
C LYS A 26 -12.53 12.07 -3.07
N ALA A 27 -11.87 10.96 -3.43
CA ALA A 27 -11.35 10.73 -4.77
C ALA A 27 -12.42 10.37 -5.82
N GLY A 28 -13.71 10.36 -5.43
CA GLY A 28 -14.82 10.10 -6.34
C GLY A 28 -15.21 8.62 -6.47
N LEU A 29 -14.55 7.70 -5.75
CA LEU A 29 -14.88 6.27 -5.80
C LEU A 29 -16.26 6.02 -5.22
N GLY A 30 -17.03 5.12 -5.83
CA GLY A 30 -18.28 4.58 -5.31
C GLY A 30 -18.12 3.91 -3.93
N THR A 31 -19.23 3.62 -3.23
CA THR A 31 -19.17 2.91 -1.94
C THR A 31 -18.54 1.53 -2.09
N SER A 32 -18.89 0.79 -3.16
CA SER A 32 -18.32 -0.52 -3.46
C SER A 32 -16.80 -0.42 -3.69
N ASP A 33 -16.35 0.54 -4.51
CA ASP A 33 -14.93 0.74 -4.81
C ASP A 33 -14.14 1.20 -3.57
N ALA A 34 -14.75 2.00 -2.70
CA ALA A 34 -14.14 2.40 -1.44
C ALA A 34 -13.93 1.20 -0.50
N PHE A 35 -14.88 0.26 -0.43
CA PHE A 35 -14.67 -0.99 0.29
C PHE A 35 -13.62 -1.88 -0.38
N GLU A 36 -13.58 -1.89 -1.70
CA GLU A 36 -12.57 -2.65 -2.44
C GLU A 36 -11.16 -2.10 -2.20
N ALA A 37 -10.99 -0.77 -2.12
CA ALA A 37 -9.74 -0.14 -1.70
C ALA A 37 -9.29 -0.59 -0.30
N LEU A 38 -10.22 -0.79 0.64
CA LEU A 38 -9.91 -1.35 1.96
C LEU A 38 -9.47 -2.83 1.88
N ARG A 39 -10.10 -3.63 1.02
CA ARG A 39 -9.68 -5.04 0.79
C ARG A 39 -8.27 -5.10 0.21
N ILE A 40 -7.99 -4.28 -0.81
CA ILE A 40 -6.65 -4.15 -1.39
C ILE A 40 -5.62 -3.77 -0.32
N SER A 41 -5.96 -2.82 0.56
CA SER A 41 -5.09 -2.40 1.68
C SER A 41 -4.78 -3.56 2.63
N ARG A 42 -5.81 -4.32 3.03
CA ARG A 42 -5.66 -5.52 3.89
C ARG A 42 -4.79 -6.60 3.24
N ASP A 43 -5.04 -6.89 1.96
CA ASP A 43 -4.36 -7.97 1.25
C ASP A 43 -2.90 -7.60 0.98
N ALA A 44 -2.60 -6.33 0.68
CA ALA A 44 -1.22 -5.83 0.59
C ALA A 44 -0.46 -5.97 1.91
N MET A 45 -1.08 -5.61 3.04
CA MET A 45 -0.48 -5.79 4.37
C MET A 45 -0.19 -7.27 4.66
N THR A 46 -1.15 -8.15 4.37
CA THR A 46 -1.04 -9.59 4.64
C THR A 46 0.05 -10.23 3.78
N SER A 47 0.04 -9.96 2.47
CA SER A 47 1.04 -10.47 1.53
C SER A 47 2.44 -9.98 1.88
N ALA A 48 2.61 -8.69 2.13
CA ALA A 48 3.92 -8.13 2.44
C ALA A 48 4.49 -8.63 3.77
N ALA A 49 3.65 -8.84 4.79
CA ALA A 49 4.07 -9.45 6.06
C ALA A 49 4.54 -10.90 5.88
N GLN A 50 3.86 -11.67 5.03
CA GLN A 50 4.21 -13.07 4.76
C GLN A 50 5.51 -13.20 3.96
N HIS A 51 5.69 -12.37 2.93
CA HIS A 51 6.79 -12.51 1.96
C HIS A 51 7.99 -11.59 2.22
N GLY A 52 7.81 -10.48 2.93
CA GLY A 52 8.87 -9.51 3.22
C GLY A 52 9.70 -9.79 4.48
N ARG A 53 9.39 -10.85 5.24
CA ARG A 53 10.01 -11.17 6.54
C ARG A 53 11.53 -11.39 6.47
N GLY A 54 12.22 -11.19 7.60
CA GLY A 54 13.64 -11.51 7.76
C GLY A 54 14.63 -10.44 7.26
N VAL A 55 14.14 -9.39 6.61
CA VAL A 55 14.96 -8.24 6.17
C VAL A 55 14.31 -6.95 6.66
N PRO A 56 15.02 -6.09 7.41
CA PRO A 56 14.48 -4.80 7.87
C PRO A 56 13.92 -3.97 6.72
N GLY A 57 12.70 -3.46 6.89
CA GLY A 57 12.06 -2.55 5.92
C GLY A 57 11.43 -3.18 4.69
N ARG A 58 11.86 -4.38 4.28
CA ARG A 58 11.38 -5.02 3.05
C ARG A 58 9.85 -5.20 3.02
N ALA A 59 9.27 -5.71 4.11
CA ALA A 59 7.81 -5.86 4.20
C ALA A 59 7.07 -4.51 4.04
N ASN A 60 7.62 -3.42 4.58
CA ASN A 60 7.01 -2.11 4.44
C ASN A 60 7.11 -1.60 2.98
N ALA A 61 8.30 -1.69 2.39
CA ALA A 61 8.53 -1.27 1.01
C ALA A 61 7.66 -2.05 0.01
N MET A 62 7.61 -3.38 0.14
CA MET A 62 6.74 -4.25 -0.66
C MET A 62 5.26 -3.88 -0.49
N ARG A 63 4.80 -3.62 0.75
CA ARG A 63 3.42 -3.21 1.02
C ARG A 63 3.06 -1.97 0.21
N HIS A 64 3.85 -0.91 0.30
CA HIS A 64 3.60 0.36 -0.37
C HIS A 64 3.57 0.22 -1.89
N PHE A 65 4.56 -0.48 -2.44
CA PHE A 65 4.61 -0.79 -3.87
C PHE A 65 3.37 -1.54 -4.36
N MET A 66 3.07 -2.71 -3.77
CA MET A 66 1.97 -3.56 -4.25
C MET A 66 0.61 -2.88 -4.07
N TRP A 67 0.42 -2.23 -2.92
CA TRP A 67 -0.80 -1.49 -2.62
C TRP A 67 -1.09 -0.41 -3.66
N GLN A 68 -0.09 0.42 -3.98
CA GLN A 68 -0.25 1.51 -4.93
C GLN A 68 -0.33 1.04 -6.38
N ALA A 69 0.33 -0.07 -6.75
CA ALA A 69 0.17 -0.70 -8.05
C ALA A 69 -1.28 -1.13 -8.29
N VAL A 70 -1.88 -1.84 -7.34
CA VAL A 70 -3.26 -2.33 -7.49
C VAL A 70 -4.28 -1.19 -7.43
N LEU A 71 -4.11 -0.21 -6.54
CA LEU A 71 -4.99 0.97 -6.49
C LEU A 71 -4.92 1.79 -7.79
N THR A 72 -3.73 1.99 -8.34
CA THR A 72 -3.54 2.77 -9.58
C THR A 72 -4.12 2.03 -10.77
N ALA A 73 -3.85 0.73 -10.89
CA ALA A 73 -4.42 -0.10 -11.94
C ALA A 73 -5.96 -0.01 -11.92
N ARG A 74 -6.59 -0.17 -10.75
CA ARG A 74 -8.05 -0.26 -10.65
C ARG A 74 -8.77 1.07 -10.70
N PHE A 75 -8.29 2.06 -9.97
CA PHE A 75 -9.01 3.31 -9.73
C PHE A 75 -8.33 4.54 -10.36
N GLY A 76 -7.19 4.34 -11.01
CA GLY A 76 -6.41 5.41 -11.59
C GLY A 76 -5.49 6.12 -10.58
N LEU A 77 -4.59 6.92 -11.13
CA LEU A 77 -3.50 7.54 -10.39
C LEU A 77 -3.98 8.55 -9.33
N ASP A 78 -4.99 9.35 -9.65
CA ASP A 78 -5.49 10.40 -8.73
C ASP A 78 -6.13 9.80 -7.47
N ALA A 79 -6.87 8.71 -7.62
CA ALA A 79 -7.43 7.98 -6.49
C ALA A 79 -6.34 7.35 -5.63
N ALA A 80 -5.37 6.67 -6.25
CA ALA A 80 -4.26 6.04 -5.56
C ALA A 80 -3.46 7.06 -4.73
N ARG A 81 -3.16 8.23 -5.31
CA ARG A 81 -2.46 9.34 -4.63
C ARG A 81 -3.27 9.95 -3.49
N THR A 82 -4.57 10.14 -3.68
CA THR A 82 -5.45 10.67 -2.63
C THR A 82 -5.50 9.74 -1.42
N ILE A 83 -5.61 8.42 -1.68
CA ILE A 83 -5.61 7.40 -0.64
C ILE A 83 -4.22 7.29 0.03
N ALA A 84 -3.13 7.36 -0.73
CA ALA A 84 -1.77 7.38 -0.20
C ALA A 84 -1.54 8.56 0.75
N ALA A 85 -1.92 9.78 0.34
CA ALA A 85 -1.79 10.97 1.17
C ALA A 85 -2.57 10.86 2.48
N ALA A 86 -3.75 10.20 2.45
CA ALA A 86 -4.53 9.95 3.65
C ALA A 86 -3.87 8.93 4.59
N GLN A 87 -3.22 7.90 4.06
CA GLN A 87 -2.42 6.96 4.86
C GLN A 87 -1.27 7.70 5.57
N GLU A 88 -0.51 8.50 4.83
CA GLU A 88 0.66 9.24 5.36
C GLU A 88 0.28 10.31 6.39
N ALA A 89 -0.88 10.95 6.24
CA ALA A 89 -1.38 11.91 7.24
C ALA A 89 -1.64 11.26 8.62
N GLY A 90 -1.75 9.93 8.68
CA GLY A 90 -1.84 9.17 9.92
C GLY A 90 -0.49 8.87 10.57
N THR A 91 0.63 9.02 9.87
CA THR A 91 1.95 8.57 10.33
C THR A 91 2.70 9.68 11.08
N PRO A 92 3.16 9.46 12.33
CA PRO A 92 3.80 10.51 13.14
C PRO A 92 5.25 10.86 12.74
N SER A 93 5.92 10.08 11.87
CA SER A 93 7.33 10.25 11.50
C SER A 93 7.53 10.79 10.08
N ARG A 94 8.09 12.00 9.95
CA ARG A 94 8.33 12.66 8.64
C ARG A 94 9.42 12.00 7.78
N ARG A 95 10.36 11.27 8.38
CA ARG A 95 11.48 10.64 7.65
C ARG A 95 11.03 9.36 6.95
N ASP A 96 10.17 8.58 7.61
CA ASP A 96 9.59 7.36 7.05
C ASP A 96 8.68 7.67 5.86
N SER A 97 7.96 8.80 5.90
CA SER A 97 7.05 9.22 4.82
C SER A 97 7.73 9.47 3.46
N ARG A 98 9.02 9.80 3.38
CA ARG A 98 9.70 9.96 2.07
C ARG A 98 9.99 8.62 1.39
N VAL A 99 10.40 7.63 2.19
CA VAL A 99 10.63 6.27 1.72
C VAL A 99 9.31 5.65 1.26
N ASP A 100 8.25 5.82 2.05
CA ASP A 100 6.92 5.34 1.72
C ASP A 100 6.37 6.03 0.46
N ALA A 101 6.57 7.35 0.31
CA ALA A 101 6.23 8.09 -0.90
C ALA A 101 6.96 7.56 -2.15
N HIS A 102 8.27 7.32 -2.07
CA HIS A 102 9.03 6.74 -3.19
C HIS A 102 8.49 5.36 -3.58
N ASN A 103 8.31 4.46 -2.61
CA ASN A 103 7.78 3.12 -2.88
C ASN A 103 6.34 3.18 -3.44
N ASN A 104 5.54 4.15 -2.98
CA ASN A 104 4.21 4.43 -3.53
C ASN A 104 4.29 4.88 -5.00
N GLU A 105 5.22 5.77 -5.35
CA GLU A 105 5.42 6.26 -6.73
C GLU A 105 5.86 5.15 -7.68
N VAL A 106 6.78 4.29 -7.26
CA VAL A 106 7.18 3.09 -8.03
C VAL A 106 5.98 2.18 -8.26
N GLY A 107 5.16 1.96 -7.23
CA GLY A 107 3.91 1.20 -7.34
C GLY A 107 2.93 1.83 -8.32
N GLN A 108 2.72 3.15 -8.23
CA GLN A 108 1.84 3.90 -9.13
C GLN A 108 2.26 3.77 -10.59
N ALA A 109 3.55 3.95 -10.89
CA ALA A 109 4.08 3.81 -12.24
C ALA A 109 3.82 2.41 -12.79
N TYR A 110 4.16 1.37 -12.02
CA TYR A 110 3.92 -0.01 -12.40
C TYR A 110 2.42 -0.31 -12.61
N GLY A 111 1.56 0.16 -11.70
CA GLY A 111 0.12 -0.04 -11.80
C GLY A 111 -0.51 0.63 -13.02
N ALA A 112 0.01 1.77 -13.44
CA ALA A 112 -0.44 2.46 -14.66
C ALA A 112 0.00 1.70 -15.92
N GLU A 113 1.25 1.23 -15.96
CA GLU A 113 1.80 0.46 -17.10
C GLU A 113 1.13 -0.90 -17.27
N HIS A 114 0.88 -1.61 -16.15
CA HIS A 114 0.35 -2.97 -16.14
C HIS A 114 -1.15 -3.04 -15.79
N ALA A 115 -1.89 -1.94 -16.03
CA ALA A 115 -3.29 -1.85 -15.64
C ALA A 115 -4.16 -2.94 -16.29
N ALA A 116 -3.89 -3.29 -17.54
CA ALA A 116 -4.64 -4.32 -18.28
C ALA A 116 -4.54 -5.71 -17.63
N ASP A 117 -3.37 -6.02 -17.06
CA ASP A 117 -3.09 -7.32 -16.43
C ASP A 117 -3.62 -7.38 -14.99
N LEU A 118 -3.53 -6.26 -14.26
CA LEU A 118 -3.89 -6.20 -12.83
C LEU A 118 -5.39 -5.99 -12.59
N ARG A 119 -6.10 -5.27 -13.46
CA ARG A 119 -7.54 -5.00 -13.34
C ARG A 119 -8.45 -6.24 -13.24
N PRO A 120 -8.28 -7.29 -14.06
CA PRO A 120 -9.18 -8.44 -14.03
C PRO A 120 -8.98 -9.36 -12.81
N LEU A 121 -7.84 -9.24 -12.12
CA LEU A 121 -7.52 -10.08 -10.96
C LEU A 121 -8.30 -9.65 -9.72
N THR A 122 -8.64 -10.58 -8.84
CA THR A 122 -9.05 -10.26 -7.47
C THR A 122 -7.90 -9.61 -6.69
N PRO A 123 -8.15 -8.90 -5.57
CA PRO A 123 -7.06 -8.27 -4.81
C PRO A 123 -5.99 -9.28 -4.38
N GLY A 124 -6.38 -10.46 -3.91
CA GLY A 124 -5.47 -11.53 -3.51
C GLY A 124 -4.60 -12.05 -4.66
N GLU A 125 -5.20 -12.29 -5.84
CA GLU A 125 -4.46 -12.71 -7.03
C GLU A 125 -3.50 -11.63 -7.52
N ALA A 126 -3.93 -10.36 -7.50
CA ALA A 126 -3.07 -9.23 -7.84
C ALA A 126 -1.86 -9.16 -6.88
N MET A 127 -2.08 -9.29 -5.57
CA MET A 127 -0.96 -9.35 -4.60
C MET A 127 -0.02 -10.52 -4.88
N ALA A 128 -0.55 -11.72 -5.13
CA ALA A 128 0.27 -12.89 -5.42
C ALA A 128 1.13 -12.70 -6.68
N SER A 129 0.56 -12.09 -7.73
CA SER A 129 1.29 -11.77 -8.96
C SER A 129 2.39 -10.72 -8.76
N LEU A 130 2.19 -9.78 -7.83
CA LEU A 130 3.12 -8.68 -7.56
C LEU A 130 4.24 -9.04 -6.58
N VAL A 131 4.11 -10.11 -5.78
CA VAL A 131 5.17 -10.56 -4.85
C VAL A 131 6.54 -10.75 -5.53
N PRO A 132 6.67 -11.54 -6.62
CA PRO A 132 7.98 -11.72 -7.27
C PRO A 132 8.53 -10.40 -7.84
N VAL A 133 7.66 -9.51 -8.33
CA VAL A 133 8.05 -8.18 -8.83
C VAL A 133 8.57 -7.30 -7.70
N ALA A 134 7.85 -7.25 -6.58
CA ALA A 134 8.22 -6.45 -5.42
C ALA A 134 9.55 -6.94 -4.82
N LEU A 135 9.78 -8.25 -4.79
CA LEU A 135 11.06 -8.83 -4.37
C LEU A 135 12.18 -8.45 -5.34
N ALA A 136 11.98 -8.59 -6.65
CA ALA A 136 12.99 -8.21 -7.63
C ALA A 136 13.38 -6.72 -7.53
N LYS A 137 12.38 -5.84 -7.38
CA LYS A 137 12.60 -4.39 -7.19
C LYS A 137 13.29 -4.05 -5.87
N TRP A 138 13.06 -4.84 -4.81
CA TRP A 138 13.81 -4.71 -3.57
C TRP A 138 15.28 -5.11 -3.75
N GLU A 139 15.55 -6.26 -4.37
CA GLU A 139 16.92 -6.74 -4.61
C GLU A 139 17.72 -5.82 -5.55
N SER A 140 17.03 -5.04 -6.39
CA SER A 140 17.66 -4.05 -7.28
C SER A 140 17.75 -2.63 -6.69
N ASP A 141 17.50 -2.44 -5.39
CA ASP A 141 17.45 -1.14 -4.71
C ASP A 141 16.44 -0.12 -5.32
N GLU A 142 15.47 -0.59 -6.12
CA GLU A 142 14.41 0.28 -6.66
C GLU A 142 13.34 0.55 -5.60
N LEU A 143 13.04 -0.45 -4.77
CA LEU A 143 12.31 -0.25 -3.51
C LEU A 143 13.30 0.02 -2.39
N VAL A 144 13.02 1.05 -1.59
CA VAL A 144 13.99 1.56 -0.61
C VAL A 144 13.50 1.45 0.83
N TRP A 145 14.45 1.45 1.76
CA TRP A 145 14.22 1.56 3.20
C TRP A 145 15.24 2.52 3.83
N VAL A 146 14.92 3.04 5.02
CA VAL A 146 15.85 3.85 5.81
C VAL A 146 17.06 2.99 6.18
N ARG A 147 18.23 3.36 5.66
CA ARG A 147 19.53 2.81 6.06
C ARG A 147 20.02 3.47 7.36
#